data_AF-A0A179VF27-F1
#
_entry.id   AF-A0A179VF27-F1
#
_cell.length_a   1.000
_cell.length_b   1.000
_cell.length_c   1.000
_cell.angle_alpha   90.00
_cell.angle_beta   90.00
_cell.angle_gamma   90.00
#
_symmetry.space_group_name_H-M   'P 1'
#
loop_
_entity.id
_entity.type
_entity.pdbx_description
1 polymer ?
#
loop_
_entity_poly.entity_id
_entity_poly.type
_entity_poly.pdbx_seq_one_letter_code
_entity_poly.pdbx_strand_id
1 'polypeptide(L)'
;MNNTMELVDPEDDSDLQAAGPKSDSVTASGPRLAPTVSAGPVNVTAFGGVPFVEVTEFVRHMSGRRLAGFFREALAKADCVIEDPQSGH
;
A
#
# COMPACT_ATOMS: atom_id res chain seq x y z
N MET A 1 59.60 -4.44 18.63
CA MET A 1 58.21 -4.59 18.19
C MET A 1 57.44 -5.27 19.31
N ASN A 2 56.48 -4.51 19.87
CA ASN A 2 55.26 -4.92 20.56
C ASN A 2 55.32 -5.11 22.08
N ASN A 3 54.67 -4.13 22.73
CA ASN A 3 54.30 -3.98 24.14
C ASN A 3 53.37 -5.10 24.65
N THR A 4 53.20 -5.19 25.97
CA THR A 4 51.94 -4.79 26.63
C THR A 4 51.99 -5.08 28.13
N MET A 5 51.98 -3.99 28.90
CA MET A 5 51.67 -3.96 30.33
C MET A 5 50.20 -4.31 30.50
N GLU A 6 49.92 -5.41 31.19
CA GLU A 6 48.58 -5.76 31.65
C GLU A 6 48.49 -5.35 33.12
N LEU A 7 47.73 -4.30 33.41
CA LEU A 7 47.06 -4.15 34.70
C LEU A 7 46.00 -3.05 34.61
N VAL A 8 44.79 -3.38 35.08
CA VAL A 8 43.79 -2.57 35.80
C VAL A 8 42.37 -2.93 35.31
N ASP A 9 41.73 -3.82 36.08
CA ASP A 9 40.28 -3.88 36.35
C ASP A 9 40.00 -2.90 37.53
N PRO A 10 38.76 -2.62 37.99
CA PRO A 10 37.41 -2.47 37.41
C PRO A 10 36.71 -1.16 37.88
N GLU A 11 35.93 -0.43 37.06
CA GLU A 11 34.84 0.48 37.54
C GLU A 11 33.75 0.54 36.44
N ASP A 12 32.56 -0.02 36.66
CA ASP A 12 31.38 0.66 37.24
C ASP A 12 30.86 1.80 36.36
N ASP A 13 29.85 1.52 35.52
CA ASP A 13 28.74 2.45 35.38
C ASP A 13 27.50 1.74 34.82
N SER A 14 26.44 1.87 35.60
CA SER A 14 25.11 1.34 35.35
C SER A 14 24.40 2.14 34.25
N ASP A 15 23.31 1.56 33.75
CA ASP A 15 22.21 2.29 33.11
C ASP A 15 22.51 3.05 31.81
N LEU A 16 22.52 2.32 30.69
CA LEU A 16 21.90 2.84 29.48
C LEU A 16 20.86 1.84 28.96
N GLN A 17 19.69 1.92 29.59
CA GLN A 17 18.41 1.67 28.92
C GLN A 17 18.38 2.47 27.62
N ALA A 18 18.65 1.82 26.51
CA ALA A 18 18.02 2.18 25.25
C ALA A 18 17.07 1.03 24.92
N ALA A 19 15.94 1.00 25.63
CA ALA A 19 14.74 0.41 25.07
C ALA A 19 14.50 1.17 23.75
N GLY A 20 15.01 0.62 22.66
CA GLY A 20 14.77 1.15 21.32
C GLY A 20 13.27 1.36 21.19
N PRO A 21 12.82 2.47 20.57
CA PRO A 21 11.41 2.76 20.49
C PRO A 21 10.74 1.53 19.91
N LYS A 22 9.90 0.88 20.74
CA LYS A 22 8.94 -0.10 20.24
C LYS A 22 8.28 0.65 19.10
N SER A 23 8.47 0.15 17.88
CA SER A 23 7.73 0.64 16.74
C SER A 23 6.30 0.22 16.99
N ASP A 24 5.62 0.99 17.83
CA ASP A 24 4.18 1.08 17.83
C ASP A 24 3.88 1.44 16.39
N SER A 25 3.40 0.44 15.66
CA SER A 25 2.81 0.61 14.35
C SER A 25 1.74 1.68 14.54
N VAL A 26 2.11 2.94 14.31
CA VAL A 26 1.18 4.04 14.16
C VAL A 26 0.33 3.63 12.97
N THR A 27 -0.81 3.03 13.27
CA THR A 27 -1.87 2.85 12.29
C THR A 27 -2.28 4.26 11.93
N ALA A 28 -1.69 4.80 10.86
CA ALA A 28 -2.11 6.06 10.29
C ALA A 28 -3.62 5.94 10.04
N SER A 29 -4.40 6.68 10.83
CA SER A 29 -5.87 6.72 10.80
C SER A 29 -6.35 7.63 9.67
N GLY A 30 -5.57 7.73 8.59
CA GLY A 30 -5.84 8.57 7.43
C GLY A 30 -6.19 7.73 6.21
N PRO A 31 -6.69 8.38 5.15
CA PRO A 31 -6.95 7.72 3.87
C PRO A 31 -5.68 6.99 3.41
N ARG A 32 -5.80 5.69 3.15
CA ARG A 32 -4.69 4.90 2.62
C ARG A 32 -4.81 4.81 1.12
N LEU A 33 -3.66 4.94 0.47
CA LEU A 33 -3.53 4.61 -0.94
C LEU A 33 -3.50 3.08 -1.05
N ALA A 34 -4.49 2.52 -1.73
CA ALA A 34 -4.55 1.12 -2.08
C ALA A 34 -3.51 0.83 -3.19
N PRO A 35 -3.00 -0.41 -3.28
CA PRO A 35 -2.17 -0.81 -4.40
C PRO A 35 -2.93 -0.65 -5.73
N THR A 36 -2.20 -0.31 -6.80
CA THR A 36 -2.77 -0.30 -8.15
C THR A 36 -3.07 -1.73 -8.59
N VAL A 37 -4.28 -1.94 -9.11
CA VAL A 37 -4.71 -3.20 -9.70
C VAL A 37 -5.03 -3.00 -11.18
N SER A 38 -4.89 -4.07 -11.96
CA SER A 38 -5.08 -4.02 -13.41
C SER A 38 -6.05 -5.11 -13.90
N ALA A 39 -6.80 -4.78 -14.95
CA ALA A 39 -7.57 -5.72 -15.75
C ALA A 39 -7.59 -5.24 -17.21
N GLY A 40 -6.93 -5.98 -18.10
CA GLY A 40 -6.76 -5.56 -19.49
C GLY A 40 -6.10 -4.17 -19.58
N PRO A 41 -6.67 -3.21 -20.33
CA PRO A 41 -6.12 -1.86 -20.47
C PRO A 41 -6.51 -0.93 -19.31
N VAL A 42 -7.20 -1.42 -18.26
CA VAL A 42 -7.72 -0.61 -17.17
C VAL A 42 -6.88 -0.81 -15.91
N ASN A 43 -6.34 0.29 -15.38
CA ASN A 43 -5.69 0.34 -14.07
C ASN A 43 -6.58 1.10 -13.08
N VAL A 44 -6.66 0.61 -11.84
CA VAL A 44 -7.40 1.25 -10.75
C VAL A 44 -6.52 1.36 -9.53
N THR A 45 -6.50 2.55 -8.93
CA THR A 45 -5.92 2.81 -7.61
C THR A 45 -6.99 3.47 -6.76
N ALA A 46 -7.08 3.17 -5.46
CA ALA A 46 -8.05 3.83 -4.58
C ALA A 46 -7.35 4.65 -3.49
N PHE A 47 -7.86 5.84 -3.20
CA PHE A 47 -7.41 6.64 -2.05
C PHE A 47 -8.61 6.99 -1.19
N GLY A 48 -8.64 6.48 0.05
CA GLY A 48 -9.78 6.72 0.96
C GLY A 48 -11.13 6.24 0.42
N GLY A 49 -11.14 5.16 -0.37
CA GLY A 49 -12.36 4.63 -1.01
C GLY A 49 -12.74 5.29 -2.33
N VAL A 50 -12.00 6.31 -2.78
CA VAL A 50 -12.23 6.96 -4.09
C VAL A 50 -11.36 6.29 -5.16
N PRO A 51 -11.94 5.66 -6.19
CA PRO A 51 -11.19 5.05 -7.28
C PRO A 51 -10.68 6.10 -8.28
N PHE A 52 -9.41 5.98 -8.64
CA PHE A 52 -8.74 6.65 -9.75
C PHE A 52 -8.54 5.62 -10.84
N VAL A 53 -9.01 5.91 -12.04
CA VAL A 53 -8.99 4.96 -13.14
C VAL A 53 -8.20 5.52 -14.32
N GLU A 54 -7.29 4.69 -14.83
CA GLU A 54 -6.48 4.99 -16.01
C GLU A 54 -6.74 3.93 -17.08
N VAL A 55 -6.78 4.37 -18.34
CA VAL A 55 -6.86 3.49 -19.51
C VAL A 55 -5.55 3.62 -20.29
N THR A 56 -4.74 2.56 -20.29
CA THR A 56 -3.36 2.59 -20.81
C THR A 56 -3.27 2.36 -22.31
N GLU A 57 -4.32 1.86 -22.96
CA GLU A 57 -4.32 1.49 -24.38
C GLU A 57 -5.48 2.12 -25.16
N PHE A 58 -5.35 2.16 -26.49
CA PHE A 58 -6.43 2.61 -27.37
C PHE A 58 -7.61 1.63 -27.36
N VAL A 59 -8.71 2.04 -26.74
CA VAL A 59 -9.94 1.23 -26.62
C VAL A 59 -10.77 1.11 -27.90
N ARG A 60 -10.39 1.80 -28.99
CA ARG A 60 -11.13 1.82 -30.28
C ARG A 60 -11.33 0.44 -30.91
N HIS A 61 -10.52 -0.55 -30.53
CA HIS A 61 -10.61 -1.92 -31.03
C HIS A 61 -11.41 -2.86 -30.11
N MET A 62 -11.93 -2.35 -28.98
CA MET A 62 -12.67 -3.13 -28.00
C MET A 62 -14.16 -2.84 -28.08
N SER A 63 -14.98 -3.88 -27.92
CA SER A 63 -16.42 -3.67 -27.75
C SER A 63 -16.70 -3.00 -26.41
N GLY A 64 -17.74 -2.16 -26.33
CA GLY A 64 -18.13 -1.49 -25.09
C GLY A 64 -18.40 -2.49 -23.95
N ARG A 65 -18.98 -3.67 -24.26
CA ARG A 65 -19.18 -4.75 -23.29
C ARG A 65 -17.85 -5.30 -22.75
N ARG A 66 -16.86 -5.52 -23.62
CA ARG A 66 -15.54 -6.02 -23.22
C ARG A 66 -14.81 -5.00 -22.36
N LEU A 67 -14.85 -3.73 -22.76
CA LEU A 67 -14.26 -2.63 -21.98
C LEU A 67 -14.93 -2.51 -20.60
N ALA A 68 -16.26 -2.51 -20.54
CA ALA A 68 -16.99 -2.49 -19.27
C ALA A 68 -16.65 -3.68 -18.36
N GLY A 69 -16.37 -4.85 -18.94
CA GLY A 69 -15.87 -6.02 -18.22
C GLY A 69 -14.56 -5.74 -17.48
N PHE A 70 -13.59 -5.12 -18.16
CA PHE A 70 -12.32 -4.72 -17.55
C PHE A 70 -12.49 -3.70 -16.42
N PHE A 71 -13.36 -2.69 -16.60
CA PHE A 71 -13.66 -1.75 -15.53
C PHE A 71 -14.27 -2.44 -14.29
N ARG A 72 -15.26 -3.31 -14.48
CA ARG A 72 -15.88 -4.04 -13.36
C ARG A 72 -14.87 -4.95 -12.66
N GLU A 73 -14.02 -5.63 -13.42
CA GLU A 73 -12.98 -6.50 -12.87
C GLU A 73 -11.95 -5.71 -12.05
N ALA A 74 -11.43 -4.60 -12.59
CA ALA A 74 -10.43 -3.79 -11.90
C ALA A 74 -11.01 -3.11 -10.65
N LEU A 75 -12.24 -2.59 -10.70
CA LEU A 75 -12.92 -2.01 -9.54
C LEU A 75 -13.20 -3.06 -8.46
N ALA A 76 -13.62 -4.27 -8.83
CA ALA A 76 -13.81 -5.36 -7.87
C ALA A 76 -12.49 -5.77 -7.22
N LYS A 77 -11.38 -5.84 -7.98
CA LYS A 77 -10.03 -6.09 -7.42
C LYS A 77 -9.56 -4.97 -6.49
N ALA A 78 -10.02 -3.74 -6.71
CA ALA A 78 -9.75 -2.59 -5.86
C ALA A 78 -10.69 -2.49 -4.65
N ASP A 79 -11.51 -3.52 -4.39
CA ASP A 79 -12.51 -3.56 -3.31
C ASP A 79 -13.52 -2.39 -3.37
N CYS A 80 -13.80 -1.91 -4.58
CA CYS A 80 -14.78 -0.85 -4.81
C CYS A 80 -16.18 -1.45 -4.97
N VAL A 81 -17.17 -0.86 -4.29
CA VAL A 81 -18.58 -1.20 -4.47
C VAL A 81 -19.10 -0.52 -5.74
N ILE A 82 -19.64 -1.31 -6.67
CA ILE A 82 -20.28 -0.81 -7.89
C ILE A 82 -21.79 -0.91 -7.70
N GLU A 83 -22.47 0.23 -7.58
CA GLU A 83 -23.93 0.26 -7.52
C GLU A 83 -24.53 -0.01 -8.90
N ASP A 84 -25.53 -0.88 -8.96
CA ASP A 84 -26.30 -1.06 -10.19
C ASP A 84 -27.34 0.06 -10.29
N PRO A 85 -27.31 0.90 -11.35
CA PRO A 85 -28.23 2.01 -11.51
C PRO A 85 -29.71 1.57 -11.64
N GLN A 86 -30.00 0.27 -11.82
CA GLN A 86 -31.38 -0.24 -11.89
C GLN A 86 -31.96 -0.68 -10.53
N SER A 87 -31.22 -0.56 -9.43
CA SER A 87 -31.67 -0.98 -8.09
C SER A 87 -32.61 0.00 -7.38
N GLY A 88 -32.86 1.17 -7.97
CA GLY A 88 -33.83 2.15 -7.48
C GLY A 88 -35.08 2.21 -8.35
N HIS A 89 -35.96 1.21 -8.23
CA HIS A 89 -37.32 1.31 -8.76
C HIS A 89 -38.35 0.52 -7.94
#